data_AF-A0A1B0EUW8-F1
#
_entry.id   AF-A0A1B0EUW8-F1
#
_cell.length_a   1.000
_cell.length_b   1.000
_cell.length_c   1.000
_cell.angle_alpha   90.00
_cell.angle_beta   90.00
_cell.angle_gamma   90.00
#
_symmetry.space_group_name_H-M   'P 1'
#
loop_
_entity.id
_entity.type
_entity.pdbx_description
1 polymer ?
#
loop_
_entity_poly.entity_id
_entity_poly.type
_entity_poly.pdbx_seq_one_letter_code
_entity_poly.pdbx_strand_id
1 'polypeptide(L)'
;MSQSELEAIHAKFKIFLKFFHNAIELNFLPDCGLQIIIVLKMAILPASVLTVIVFSIQKIISIIGKTLNEVEFLYLIVLTCCNCQTISKFLICGVVMKKKLCSILMYPDEIIFNEDETMGRIRQKYVTNSLKFGYNIARLFVISCGISLTTYQIFVVNETNFTSIMFFTFPHINKGSFLHIPLNLVAQSIILIYSIGFMVLVDILFIFMTMYFKGELETLSEFIGSLNNEDFEEDFEEDLEGDHRKILRIFCELYTKVTRIERIFLDICWYTYLILFSTSIIYVCLLIYIMSFSSAGITIYIIPLAPLSQMFLVCFIGEMVYSSGEAVSTALTATNWYMMTTKNQKTFLMLLAFSQRPSFIRTFGFEKVTLHTFLQLMKAMGSYCAFLYTVLH
;
A
#
# COMPACT_ATOMS: atom_id res chain seq x y z
N MET A 1 -5.11 12.75 -30.46
CA MET A 1 -3.86 13.28 -29.86
C MET A 1 -3.72 12.84 -28.40
N SER A 2 -3.88 11.54 -28.08
CA SER A 2 -4.16 11.16 -26.68
C SER A 2 -3.57 9.82 -26.24
N GLN A 3 -3.35 8.84 -27.13
CA GLN A 3 -2.76 7.54 -26.77
C GLN A 3 -1.37 7.65 -26.08
N SER A 4 -0.62 8.73 -26.36
CA SER A 4 0.71 8.98 -25.78
C SER A 4 0.75 9.30 -24.28
N GLU A 5 -0.32 9.85 -23.69
CA GLU A 5 -0.25 10.29 -22.28
C GLU A 5 -0.40 9.13 -21.29
N LEU A 6 -1.36 8.23 -21.53
CA LEU A 6 -1.54 7.03 -20.70
C LEU A 6 -0.29 6.15 -20.78
N GLU A 7 0.24 5.93 -21.99
CA GLU A 7 1.47 5.18 -22.21
C GLU A 7 2.67 5.81 -21.49
N ALA A 8 2.79 7.15 -21.50
CA ALA A 8 3.87 7.84 -20.79
C ALA A 8 3.78 7.68 -19.27
N ILE A 9 2.57 7.77 -18.68
CA ILE A 9 2.37 7.52 -17.25
C ILE A 9 2.66 6.07 -16.91
N HIS A 10 2.21 5.14 -17.73
CA HIS A 10 2.47 3.72 -17.55
C HIS A 10 3.95 3.37 -17.70
N ALA A 11 4.69 4.03 -18.60
CA ALA A 11 6.14 3.88 -18.69
C ALA A 11 6.84 4.29 -17.37
N LYS A 12 6.36 5.35 -16.69
CA LYS A 12 6.85 5.70 -15.35
C LYS A 12 6.53 4.61 -14.32
N PHE A 13 5.34 4.02 -14.39
CA PHE A 13 4.98 2.87 -13.55
C PHE A 13 5.88 1.64 -13.83
N LYS A 14 6.24 1.36 -15.08
CA LYS A 14 7.20 0.30 -15.44
C LYS A 14 8.60 0.55 -14.88
N ILE A 15 9.07 1.79 -14.94
CA ILE A 15 10.34 2.18 -14.30
C ILE A 15 10.28 1.93 -12.79
N PHE A 16 9.16 2.29 -12.16
CA PHE A 16 8.91 2.00 -10.75
C PHE A 16 8.86 0.48 -10.47
N LEU A 17 8.19 -0.33 -11.29
CA LEU A 17 8.16 -1.79 -11.13
C LEU A 17 9.55 -2.42 -11.29
N LYS A 18 10.36 -1.93 -12.22
CA LYS A 18 11.75 -2.36 -12.37
C LYS A 18 12.57 -2.01 -11.12
N PHE A 19 12.38 -0.80 -10.59
CA PHE A 19 12.98 -0.41 -9.31
C PHE A 19 12.50 -1.29 -8.15
N PHE A 20 11.21 -1.60 -8.09
CA PHE A 20 10.61 -2.49 -7.09
C PHE A 20 11.23 -3.89 -7.13
N HIS A 21 11.34 -4.47 -8.32
CA HIS A 21 11.96 -5.78 -8.53
C HIS A 21 13.45 -5.75 -8.14
N ASN A 22 14.18 -4.74 -8.59
CA ASN A 22 15.59 -4.55 -8.21
C ASN A 22 15.78 -4.35 -6.71
N ALA A 23 14.84 -3.71 -6.01
CA ALA A 23 14.90 -3.54 -4.56
C ALA A 23 14.64 -4.85 -3.80
N ILE A 24 13.76 -5.73 -4.32
CA ILE A 24 13.54 -7.08 -3.78
C ILE A 24 14.76 -7.98 -4.03
N GLU A 25 15.28 -7.96 -5.25
CA GLU A 25 16.36 -8.86 -5.68
C GLU A 25 17.76 -8.33 -5.37
N LEU A 26 17.87 -7.07 -4.94
CA LEU A 26 19.13 -6.37 -4.68
C LEU A 26 20.08 -6.35 -5.90
N ASN A 27 19.50 -6.20 -7.09
CA ASN A 27 20.22 -6.15 -8.38
C ASN A 27 21.08 -4.88 -8.57
N PHE A 28 21.21 -4.02 -7.56
CA PHE A 28 22.15 -2.88 -7.56
C PHE A 28 23.62 -3.33 -7.36
N LEU A 29 23.83 -4.58 -6.93
CA LEU A 29 25.14 -5.21 -6.81
C LEU A 29 25.50 -5.92 -8.13
N PRO A 30 26.78 -5.90 -8.56
CA PRO A 30 27.21 -6.51 -9.83
C PRO A 30 26.79 -7.98 -9.94
N ASP A 31 26.34 -8.39 -11.12
CA ASP A 31 25.89 -9.76 -11.39
C ASP A 31 27.10 -10.67 -11.63
N CYS A 32 27.40 -11.50 -10.65
CA CYS A 32 28.23 -12.67 -10.84
C CYS A 32 27.32 -13.87 -11.14
N GLY A 33 27.52 -14.53 -12.28
CA GLY A 33 26.64 -15.57 -12.83
C GLY A 33 26.48 -16.88 -12.02
N LEU A 34 26.78 -16.90 -10.73
CA LEU A 34 26.51 -18.03 -9.83
C LEU A 34 25.13 -17.88 -9.17
N GLN A 35 24.28 -18.90 -9.29
CA GLN A 35 22.97 -18.97 -8.63
C GLN A 35 23.04 -18.77 -7.11
N ILE A 36 24.14 -19.18 -6.47
CA ILE A 36 24.37 -18.99 -5.03
C ILE A 36 24.43 -17.50 -4.67
N ILE A 37 25.02 -16.67 -5.53
CA ILE A 37 25.17 -15.22 -5.30
C ILE A 37 23.80 -14.53 -5.39
N ILE A 38 22.92 -14.99 -6.28
CA ILE A 38 21.55 -14.46 -6.41
C ILE A 38 20.72 -14.78 -5.16
N VAL A 39 20.81 -16.01 -4.65
CA VAL A 39 20.13 -16.40 -3.39
C VAL A 39 20.69 -15.62 -2.20
N LEU A 40 22.01 -15.41 -2.16
CA LEU A 40 22.67 -14.62 -1.12
C LEU A 40 22.24 -13.16 -1.16
N LYS A 41 22.10 -12.55 -2.35
CA LYS A 41 21.59 -11.17 -2.52
C LYS A 41 20.18 -11.03 -1.93
N MET A 42 19.25 -11.93 -2.27
CA MET A 42 17.89 -11.89 -1.72
C MET A 42 17.81 -12.12 -0.21
N ALA A 43 18.84 -12.69 0.40
CA ALA A 43 18.93 -12.88 1.85
C ALA A 43 19.40 -11.63 2.61
N ILE A 44 19.99 -10.63 1.95
CA ILE A 44 20.59 -9.45 2.63
C ILE A 44 19.53 -8.60 3.34
N LEU A 45 18.40 -8.29 2.68
CA LEU A 45 17.31 -7.52 3.28
C LEU A 45 16.70 -8.22 4.51
N PRO A 46 16.22 -9.48 4.43
CA PRO A 46 15.69 -10.16 5.60
C PRO A 46 16.75 -10.37 6.69
N ALA A 47 18.02 -10.62 6.33
CA ALA A 47 19.10 -10.76 7.31
C ALA A 47 19.41 -9.45 8.03
N SER A 48 19.45 -8.31 7.33
CA SER A 48 19.71 -6.99 7.94
C SER A 48 18.58 -6.60 8.88
N VAL A 49 17.32 -6.78 8.46
CA VAL A 49 16.14 -6.50 9.27
C VAL A 49 16.08 -7.43 10.50
N LEU A 50 16.36 -8.72 10.32
CA LEU A 50 16.40 -9.68 11.43
C LEU A 50 17.50 -9.34 12.43
N THR A 51 18.66 -8.93 11.94
CA THR A 51 19.79 -8.48 12.78
C THR A 51 19.38 -7.28 13.65
N VAL A 52 18.66 -6.30 13.07
CA VAL A 52 18.12 -5.17 13.83
C VAL A 52 17.12 -5.62 14.90
N ILE A 53 16.20 -6.53 14.57
CA ILE A 53 15.22 -7.09 15.51
C ILE A 53 15.91 -7.82 16.68
N VAL A 54 16.92 -8.63 16.39
CA VAL A 54 17.64 -9.39 17.43
C VAL A 54 18.37 -8.43 18.37
N PHE A 55 19.08 -7.43 17.83
CA PHE A 55 19.79 -6.47 18.68
C PHE A 55 18.85 -5.55 19.45
N SER A 56 17.71 -5.15 18.87
CA SER A 56 16.72 -4.35 19.59
C SER A 56 16.13 -5.13 20.77
N ILE A 57 15.78 -6.41 20.57
CA ILE A 57 15.28 -7.28 21.65
C ILE A 57 16.34 -7.50 22.73
N GLN A 58 17.59 -7.78 22.36
CA GLN A 58 18.70 -7.93 23.33
C GLN A 58 18.88 -6.66 24.17
N LYS A 59 18.81 -5.49 23.53
CA LYS A 59 18.91 -4.20 24.21
C LYS A 59 17.71 -3.96 25.14
N ILE A 60 16.49 -4.28 24.72
CA ILE A 60 15.28 -4.23 25.55
C ILE A 60 15.45 -5.06 26.82
N ILE A 61 15.90 -6.31 26.69
CA ILE A 61 16.16 -7.21 27.84
C ILE A 61 17.20 -6.61 28.77
N SER A 62 18.28 -6.01 28.22
CA SER A 62 19.30 -5.37 29.03
C SER A 62 18.82 -4.12 29.78
N ILE A 63 17.87 -3.36 29.23
CA ILE A 63 17.32 -2.15 29.89
C ILE A 63 16.40 -2.57 31.04
N ILE A 64 15.56 -3.59 30.84
CA ILE A 64 14.68 -4.12 31.90
C ILE A 64 15.47 -4.57 33.13
N GLY A 65 16.67 -5.13 32.92
CA GLY A 65 17.56 -5.55 34.02
C GLY A 65 18.36 -4.42 34.69
N LYS A 66 18.22 -3.16 34.26
CA LYS A 66 18.95 -1.98 34.77
C LYS A 66 17.98 -0.85 35.14
N THR A 67 18.50 0.33 35.49
CA THR A 67 17.68 1.56 35.63
C THR A 67 17.00 1.87 34.29
N LEU A 68 15.67 1.88 34.29
CA LEU A 68 14.84 1.99 33.09
C LEU A 68 14.87 3.42 32.54
N ASN A 69 15.45 3.60 31.36
CA ASN A 69 15.24 4.81 30.57
C ASN A 69 13.97 4.62 29.73
N GLU A 70 12.85 5.20 30.16
CA GLU A 70 11.52 4.99 29.57
C GLU A 70 11.47 5.36 28.08
N VAL A 71 12.09 6.48 27.69
CA VAL A 71 12.11 6.94 26.29
C VAL A 71 12.84 5.95 25.40
N GLU A 72 14.05 5.54 25.78
CA GLU A 72 14.87 4.58 25.04
C GLU A 72 14.15 3.22 24.90
N PHE A 73 13.52 2.75 25.98
CA PHE A 73 12.78 1.51 26.00
C PHE A 73 11.58 1.51 25.02
N LEU A 74 10.78 2.57 25.04
CA LEU A 74 9.59 2.68 24.19
C LEU A 74 9.96 2.81 22.70
N TYR A 75 10.98 3.61 22.37
CA TYR A 75 11.46 3.72 20.99
C TYR A 75 12.07 2.41 20.47
N LEU A 76 12.69 1.60 21.32
CA LEU A 76 13.19 0.28 20.93
C LEU A 76 12.04 -0.70 20.62
N ILE A 77 10.95 -0.66 21.37
CA ILE A 77 9.74 -1.45 21.05
C ILE A 77 9.20 -1.03 19.68
N VAL A 78 9.05 0.27 19.48
CA VAL A 78 8.60 0.88 18.22
C VAL A 78 9.48 0.46 17.04
N LEU A 79 10.80 0.55 17.19
CA LEU A 79 11.77 0.12 16.17
C LEU A 79 11.63 -1.37 15.86
N THR A 80 11.44 -2.20 16.88
CA THR A 80 11.24 -3.64 16.72
C THR A 80 9.96 -3.92 15.93
N CYS A 81 8.83 -3.29 16.29
CA CYS A 81 7.56 -3.43 15.57
C CYS A 81 7.66 -3.01 14.10
N CYS A 82 8.34 -1.90 13.80
CA CYS A 82 8.53 -1.42 12.42
C CYS A 82 9.36 -2.40 11.57
N ASN A 83 10.42 -2.97 12.14
CA ASN A 83 11.22 -4.00 11.45
C ASN A 83 10.44 -5.32 11.31
N CYS A 84 9.63 -5.71 12.30
CA CYS A 84 8.71 -6.85 12.20
C CYS A 84 7.68 -6.65 11.06
N GLN A 85 7.17 -5.45 10.87
CA GLN A 85 6.29 -5.12 9.74
C GLN A 85 7.02 -5.24 8.40
N THR A 86 8.25 -4.73 8.33
CA THR A 86 9.09 -4.76 7.12
C THR A 86 9.38 -6.20 6.69
N ILE A 87 9.85 -7.05 7.62
CA ILE A 87 10.15 -8.45 7.30
C ILE A 87 8.87 -9.23 6.93
N SER A 88 7.75 -8.93 7.59
CA SER A 88 6.47 -9.56 7.27
C SER A 88 6.00 -9.22 5.86
N LYS A 89 6.07 -7.94 5.46
CA LYS A 89 5.77 -7.50 4.09
C LYS A 89 6.69 -8.19 3.07
N PHE A 90 7.98 -8.29 3.37
CA PHE A 90 8.93 -9.00 2.52
C PHE A 90 8.56 -10.48 2.36
N LEU A 91 8.25 -11.18 3.46
CA LEU A 91 7.86 -12.59 3.42
C LEU A 91 6.54 -12.80 2.66
N ILE A 92 5.54 -11.94 2.89
CA ILE A 92 4.25 -12.04 2.20
C ILE A 92 4.40 -11.77 0.70
N CYS A 93 4.95 -10.61 0.32
CA CYS A 93 5.04 -10.20 -1.09
C CYS A 93 6.14 -10.93 -1.86
N GLY A 94 7.29 -11.15 -1.24
CA GLY A 94 8.49 -11.71 -1.87
C GLY A 94 8.56 -13.23 -1.87
N VAL A 95 7.90 -13.91 -0.90
CA VAL A 95 8.04 -15.38 -0.73
C VAL A 95 6.68 -16.09 -0.85
N VAL A 96 5.76 -15.84 0.08
CA VAL A 96 4.52 -16.62 0.23
C VAL A 96 3.56 -16.37 -0.93
N MET A 97 3.32 -15.11 -1.28
CA MET A 97 2.34 -14.70 -2.29
C MET A 97 3.01 -14.27 -3.61
N LYS A 98 4.30 -14.56 -3.80
CA LYS A 98 5.09 -14.11 -4.97
C LYS A 98 4.38 -14.40 -6.30
N LYS A 99 3.89 -15.63 -6.49
CA LYS A 99 3.19 -16.04 -7.72
C LYS A 99 1.91 -15.22 -7.96
N LYS A 100 1.10 -15.06 -6.91
CA LYS A 100 -0.14 -14.26 -6.96
C LYS A 100 0.19 -12.78 -7.25
N LEU A 101 1.20 -12.22 -6.58
CA LEU A 101 1.67 -10.86 -6.83
C LEU A 101 2.12 -10.68 -8.27
N CYS A 102 2.99 -11.56 -8.81
CA CYS A 102 3.41 -11.50 -10.21
C CYS A 102 2.23 -11.51 -11.19
N SER A 103 1.21 -12.36 -10.96
CA SER A 103 0.02 -12.38 -11.82
C SER A 103 -0.76 -11.07 -11.81
N ILE A 104 -0.84 -10.41 -10.66
CA ILE A 104 -1.50 -9.09 -10.53
C ILE A 104 -0.68 -8.01 -11.22
N LEU A 105 0.65 -8.07 -11.14
CA LEU A 105 1.54 -7.06 -11.74
C LEU A 105 1.56 -7.09 -13.27
N MET A 106 1.11 -8.18 -13.89
CA MET A 106 0.93 -8.25 -15.35
C MET A 106 -0.36 -7.57 -15.83
N TYR A 107 -1.35 -7.41 -14.95
CA TYR A 107 -2.65 -6.88 -15.33
C TYR A 107 -2.63 -5.43 -15.86
N PRO A 108 -1.83 -4.49 -15.29
CA PRO A 108 -1.68 -3.15 -15.86
C PRO A 108 -1.21 -3.12 -17.32
N ASP A 109 -0.33 -4.04 -17.72
CA ASP A 109 0.10 -4.18 -19.11
C ASP A 109 -1.07 -4.62 -19.99
N GLU A 110 -1.83 -5.62 -19.53
CA GLU A 110 -3.00 -6.11 -20.26
C GLU A 110 -4.07 -5.01 -20.44
N ILE A 111 -4.28 -4.14 -19.45
CA ILE A 111 -5.22 -3.01 -19.58
C ILE A 111 -4.82 -2.07 -20.71
N ILE A 112 -3.52 -1.79 -20.85
CA ILE A 112 -3.02 -0.73 -21.75
C ILE A 112 -2.82 -1.25 -23.17
N PHE A 113 -2.40 -2.51 -23.31
CA PHE A 113 -2.13 -3.11 -24.61
C PHE A 113 -3.31 -3.93 -25.16
N ASN A 114 -4.45 -4.03 -24.46
CA ASN A 114 -5.65 -4.64 -25.05
C ASN A 114 -6.18 -3.75 -26.18
N GLU A 115 -6.25 -4.30 -27.39
CA GLU A 115 -6.70 -3.64 -28.63
C GLU A 115 -8.23 -3.51 -28.74
N ASP A 116 -8.94 -3.28 -27.62
CA ASP A 116 -10.38 -2.98 -27.67
C ASP A 116 -10.57 -1.52 -28.14
N GLU A 117 -10.60 -1.32 -29.46
CA GLU A 117 -10.67 0.00 -30.12
C GLU A 117 -11.85 0.86 -29.61
N THR A 118 -12.96 0.21 -29.21
CA THR A 118 -14.16 0.84 -28.67
C THR A 118 -13.97 1.44 -27.28
N MET A 119 -13.21 0.78 -26.40
CA MET A 119 -13.00 1.23 -25.01
C MET A 119 -11.71 2.00 -24.81
N GLY A 120 -10.79 1.99 -25.79
CA GLY A 120 -9.49 2.65 -25.71
C GLY A 120 -9.60 4.12 -25.29
N ARG A 121 -10.50 4.89 -25.90
CA ARG A 121 -10.69 6.32 -25.57
C ARG A 121 -11.20 6.55 -24.15
N ILE A 122 -12.18 5.75 -23.70
CA ILE A 122 -12.78 5.85 -22.37
C ILE A 122 -11.74 5.48 -21.31
N ARG A 123 -11.07 4.34 -21.50
CA ARG A 123 -9.99 3.84 -20.64
C ARG A 123 -8.88 4.88 -20.51
N GLN A 124 -8.53 5.52 -21.62
CA GLN A 124 -7.49 6.54 -21.63
C GLN A 124 -7.85 7.77 -20.78
N LYS A 125 -9.14 8.13 -20.67
CA LYS A 125 -9.58 9.22 -19.78
C LYS A 125 -9.54 8.79 -18.32
N TYR A 126 -10.23 7.71 -17.96
CA TYR A 126 -10.45 7.31 -16.57
C TYR A 126 -9.21 6.70 -15.90
N VAL A 127 -8.47 5.83 -16.60
CA VAL A 127 -7.24 5.24 -16.06
C VAL A 127 -6.15 6.30 -15.91
N THR A 128 -5.98 7.21 -16.87
CA THR A 128 -5.02 8.33 -16.76
C THR A 128 -5.31 9.20 -15.55
N ASN A 129 -6.58 9.60 -15.36
CA ASN A 129 -6.98 10.45 -14.24
C ASN A 129 -6.76 9.74 -12.89
N SER A 130 -7.14 8.46 -12.80
CA SER A 130 -6.92 7.66 -11.60
C SER A 130 -5.43 7.47 -11.29
N LEU A 131 -4.57 7.24 -12.30
CA LEU A 131 -3.13 7.13 -12.09
C LEU A 131 -2.47 8.46 -11.70
N LYS A 132 -2.87 9.58 -12.28
CA LYS A 132 -2.40 10.92 -11.86
C LYS A 132 -2.73 11.20 -10.40
N PHE A 133 -3.97 10.87 -10.01
CA PHE A 133 -4.40 10.98 -8.62
C PHE A 133 -3.60 10.07 -7.69
N GLY A 134 -3.38 8.81 -8.08
CA GLY A 134 -2.50 7.87 -7.38
C GLY A 134 -1.07 8.38 -7.19
N TYR A 135 -0.48 8.95 -8.23
CA TYR A 135 0.87 9.50 -8.18
C TYR A 135 0.97 10.65 -7.17
N ASN A 136 -0.04 11.53 -7.13
CA ASN A 136 -0.09 12.62 -6.15
C ASN A 136 -0.18 12.09 -4.72
N ILE A 137 -1.02 11.08 -4.47
CA ILE A 137 -1.12 10.44 -3.14
C ILE A 137 0.20 9.77 -2.77
N ALA A 138 0.79 8.98 -3.67
CA ALA A 138 2.06 8.30 -3.43
C ALA A 138 3.18 9.31 -3.11
N ARG A 139 3.24 10.44 -3.83
CA ARG A 139 4.20 11.52 -3.58
C ARG A 139 4.00 12.14 -2.19
N LEU A 140 2.77 12.48 -1.81
CA LEU A 140 2.47 13.05 -0.50
C LEU A 140 2.83 12.06 0.63
N PHE A 141 2.54 10.78 0.43
CA PHE A 141 2.87 9.72 1.37
C PHE A 141 4.39 9.56 1.55
N VAL A 142 5.16 9.51 0.46
CA VAL A 142 6.64 9.43 0.52
C VAL A 142 7.23 10.65 1.24
N ILE A 143 6.72 11.85 0.96
CA ILE A 143 7.18 13.08 1.63
C ILE A 143 6.86 13.00 3.14
N SER A 144 5.65 12.58 3.51
CA SER A 144 5.25 12.40 4.91
C SER A 144 6.16 11.42 5.66
N CYS A 145 6.42 10.24 5.08
CA CYS A 145 7.31 9.24 5.67
C CYS A 145 8.76 9.75 5.75
N GLY A 146 9.24 10.46 4.70
CA GLY A 146 10.60 11.01 4.66
C GLY A 146 10.84 12.08 5.72
N ILE A 147 9.87 12.99 5.92
CA ILE A 147 9.92 14.01 6.98
C ILE A 147 9.97 13.33 8.35
N SER A 148 9.04 12.40 8.61
CA SER A 148 8.97 11.67 9.88
C SER A 148 10.25 10.89 10.18
N LEU A 149 10.83 10.22 9.18
CA LEU A 149 12.09 9.47 9.32
C LEU A 149 13.27 10.39 9.64
N THR A 150 13.37 11.52 8.93
CA THR A 150 14.44 12.49 9.17
C THR A 150 14.32 13.10 10.55
N THR A 151 13.11 13.46 10.99
CA THR A 151 12.87 13.96 12.35
C THR A 151 13.20 12.93 13.42
N TYR A 152 12.85 11.66 13.20
CA TYR A 152 13.23 10.57 14.10
C TYR A 152 14.76 10.47 14.22
N GLN A 153 15.49 10.47 13.11
CA GLN A 153 16.96 10.39 13.15
C GLN A 153 17.58 11.56 13.91
N ILE A 154 17.10 12.79 13.69
CA ILE A 154 17.58 13.98 14.41
C ILE A 154 17.31 13.86 15.92
N PHE A 155 16.10 13.43 16.29
CA PHE A 155 15.72 13.24 17.68
C PHE A 155 16.62 12.22 18.39
N VAL A 156 16.81 11.02 17.81
CA VAL A 156 17.60 9.97 18.44
C VAL A 156 19.09 10.33 18.53
N VAL A 157 19.63 11.01 17.51
CA VAL A 157 21.02 11.48 17.55
C VAL A 157 21.23 12.48 18.69
N ASN A 158 20.29 13.39 18.91
CA ASN A 158 20.36 14.36 20.01
C ASN A 158 20.24 13.67 21.38
N GLU A 159 19.27 12.79 21.56
CA GLU A 159 19.06 12.05 22.82
C GLU A 159 20.25 11.15 23.19
N THR A 160 20.89 10.55 22.19
CA THR A 160 22.02 9.62 22.42
C THR A 160 23.38 10.32 22.44
N ASN A 161 23.44 11.65 22.44
CA ASN A 161 24.68 12.42 22.34
C ASN A 161 25.58 11.97 21.16
N PHE A 162 24.98 11.81 19.97
CA PHE A 162 25.65 11.41 18.73
C PHE A 162 26.30 10.02 18.77
N THR A 163 25.77 9.09 19.58
CA THR A 163 26.36 7.74 19.70
C THR A 163 25.66 6.69 18.84
N SER A 164 24.35 6.79 18.62
CA SER A 164 23.58 5.82 17.81
C SER A 164 22.29 6.40 17.24
N ILE A 165 21.75 5.75 16.20
CA ILE A 165 20.47 6.10 15.55
C ILE A 165 19.39 5.06 15.85
N MET A 166 19.79 3.86 16.29
CA MET A 166 18.89 2.76 16.65
C MET A 166 18.88 2.45 18.16
N PHE A 167 19.43 3.33 19.00
CA PHE A 167 19.58 3.15 20.47
C PHE A 167 20.47 1.96 20.93
N PHE A 168 21.09 1.22 20.00
CA PHE A 168 22.09 0.20 20.30
C PHE A 168 23.35 0.40 19.47
N THR A 169 24.47 -0.19 19.90
CA THR A 169 25.74 -0.22 19.15
C THR A 169 26.00 -1.64 18.66
N PHE A 170 26.49 -1.78 17.41
CA PHE A 170 26.81 -3.11 16.89
C PHE A 170 28.01 -3.72 17.66
N PRO A 171 27.89 -4.94 18.21
CA PRO A 171 28.89 -5.49 19.13
C PRO A 171 30.29 -5.70 18.53
N HIS A 172 30.41 -5.78 17.21
CA HIS A 172 31.64 -6.16 16.51
C HIS A 172 32.49 -4.99 16.00
N ILE A 173 32.04 -3.74 16.19
CA ILE A 173 32.83 -2.57 15.80
C ILE A 173 33.73 -2.21 17.00
N ASN A 174 35.04 -2.12 16.76
CA ASN A 174 36.05 -1.97 17.82
C ASN A 174 35.91 -0.61 18.55
N LYS A 175 35.50 -0.64 19.82
CA LYS A 175 35.16 0.55 20.64
C LYS A 175 36.32 1.56 20.84
N GLY A 176 37.54 1.24 20.41
CA GLY A 176 38.73 2.07 20.59
C GLY A 176 39.12 2.98 19.42
N SER A 177 38.46 2.90 18.26
CA SER A 177 38.83 3.73 17.09
C SER A 177 38.01 5.03 17.02
N PHE A 178 38.66 6.15 16.70
CA PHE A 178 38.00 7.45 16.48
C PHE A 178 36.90 7.37 15.40
N LEU A 179 37.07 6.50 14.40
CA LEU A 179 36.10 6.32 13.31
C LEU A 179 34.90 5.42 13.67
N HIS A 180 34.91 4.76 14.83
CA HIS A 180 33.84 3.84 15.23
C HIS A 180 32.47 4.50 15.28
N ILE A 181 32.38 5.68 15.90
CA ILE A 181 31.14 6.41 16.11
C ILE A 181 30.53 6.88 14.77
N PRO A 182 31.24 7.61 13.90
CA PRO A 182 30.67 8.05 12.63
C PRO A 182 30.32 6.88 11.70
N LEU A 183 31.13 5.81 11.66
CA LEU A 183 30.80 4.62 10.87
C LEU A 183 29.55 3.91 11.38
N ASN A 184 29.37 3.79 12.71
CA ASN A 184 28.18 3.20 13.29
C ASN A 184 26.92 4.03 12.98
N LEU A 185 27.00 5.37 13.06
CA LEU A 185 25.89 6.25 12.70
C LEU A 185 25.50 6.10 11.23
N VAL A 186 26.47 6.16 10.32
CA VAL A 186 26.21 6.04 8.87
C VAL A 186 25.61 4.67 8.53
N ALA A 187 26.18 3.58 9.08
CA ALA A 187 25.66 2.23 8.86
C ALA A 187 24.22 2.07 9.35
N GLN A 188 23.92 2.56 10.57
CA GLN A 188 22.56 2.50 11.12
C GLN A 188 21.57 3.35 10.31
N SER A 189 21.95 4.56 9.89
CA SER A 189 21.12 5.37 8.99
C SER A 189 20.78 4.64 7.70
N ILE A 190 21.77 4.04 7.05
CA ILE A 190 21.57 3.32 5.78
C ILE A 190 20.63 2.14 5.98
N ILE A 191 20.84 1.33 7.03
CA ILE A 191 19.98 0.17 7.32
C ILE A 191 18.54 0.64 7.60
N LEU A 192 18.35 1.70 8.38
CA LEU A 192 17.03 2.22 8.71
C LEU A 192 16.29 2.74 7.47
N ILE A 193 16.98 3.55 6.65
CA ILE A 193 16.43 4.08 5.39
C ILE A 193 16.07 2.94 4.45
N TYR A 194 16.91 1.90 4.37
CA TYR A 194 16.67 0.74 3.53
C TYR A 194 15.45 -0.06 3.99
N SER A 195 15.34 -0.37 5.29
CA SER A 195 14.19 -1.10 5.86
C SER A 195 12.87 -0.35 5.65
N ILE A 196 12.81 0.93 6.03
CA ILE A 196 11.60 1.75 5.92
C ILE A 196 11.29 2.05 4.45
N GLY A 197 12.31 2.27 3.62
CA GLY A 197 12.17 2.46 2.19
C GLY A 197 11.51 1.27 1.52
N PHE A 198 11.90 0.03 1.87
CA PHE A 198 11.24 -1.17 1.39
C PHE A 198 9.78 -1.25 1.83
N MET A 199 9.49 -0.95 3.10
CA MET A 199 8.12 -0.94 3.63
C MET A 199 7.21 0.03 2.85
N VAL A 200 7.69 1.26 2.62
CA VAL A 200 6.99 2.31 1.87
C VAL A 200 6.83 1.94 0.40
N LEU A 201 7.84 1.31 -0.18
CA LEU A 201 7.84 0.86 -1.57
C LEU A 201 6.72 -0.15 -1.86
N VAL A 202 6.45 -1.08 -0.93
CA VAL A 202 5.30 -2.00 -1.03
C VAL A 202 3.97 -1.26 -0.93
N ASP A 203 3.86 -0.25 -0.06
CA ASP A 203 2.63 0.55 0.07
C ASP A 203 2.33 1.32 -1.24
N ILE A 204 3.36 1.92 -1.85
CA ILE A 204 3.23 2.61 -3.16
C ILE A 204 2.75 1.66 -4.25
N LEU A 205 3.25 0.42 -4.27
CA LEU A 205 2.79 -0.58 -5.24
C LEU A 205 1.28 -0.82 -5.11
N PHE A 206 0.77 -0.94 -3.88
CA PHE A 206 -0.66 -1.16 -3.63
C PHE A 206 -1.51 0.05 -4.03
N ILE A 207 -1.00 1.29 -3.86
CA ILE A 207 -1.66 2.49 -4.39
C ILE A 207 -1.84 2.37 -5.90
N PHE A 208 -0.76 2.11 -6.65
CA PHE A 208 -0.83 2.05 -8.10
C PHE A 208 -1.77 0.95 -8.58
N MET A 209 -1.69 -0.25 -7.99
CA MET A 209 -2.60 -1.35 -8.33
C MET A 209 -4.06 -0.97 -8.10
N THR A 210 -4.37 -0.35 -6.96
CA THR A 210 -5.72 0.13 -6.66
C THR A 210 -6.21 1.15 -7.69
N MET A 211 -5.33 2.05 -8.15
CA MET A 211 -5.70 3.06 -9.15
C MET A 211 -5.93 2.47 -10.54
N TYR A 212 -5.24 1.38 -10.90
CA TYR A 212 -5.56 0.61 -12.11
C TYR A 212 -6.95 -0.03 -12.00
N PHE A 213 -7.27 -0.68 -10.88
CA PHE A 213 -8.60 -1.28 -10.67
C PHE A 213 -9.70 -0.22 -10.69
N LYS A 214 -9.52 0.87 -9.95
CA LYS A 214 -10.44 2.01 -9.93
C LYS A 214 -10.67 2.57 -11.33
N GLY A 215 -9.60 2.83 -12.07
CA GLY A 215 -9.69 3.38 -13.43
C GLY A 215 -10.40 2.45 -14.40
N GLU A 216 -10.17 1.14 -14.30
CA GLU A 216 -10.86 0.15 -15.14
C GLU A 216 -12.33 0.00 -14.77
N LEU A 217 -12.68 -0.04 -13.48
CA LEU A 217 -14.07 -0.11 -13.03
C LEU A 217 -14.86 1.15 -13.41
N GLU A 218 -14.26 2.35 -13.30
CA GLU A 218 -14.86 3.59 -13.80
C GLU A 218 -15.05 3.57 -15.32
N THR A 219 -14.09 3.00 -16.05
CA THR A 219 -14.21 2.80 -17.51
C THR A 219 -15.39 1.90 -17.85
N LEU A 220 -15.55 0.79 -17.13
CA LEU A 220 -16.68 -0.13 -17.31
C LEU A 220 -18.02 0.52 -16.92
N SER A 221 -18.04 1.33 -15.86
CA SER A 221 -19.21 2.10 -15.42
C SER A 221 -19.67 3.09 -16.50
N GLU A 222 -18.74 3.79 -17.16
CA GLU A 222 -19.08 4.67 -18.28
C GLU A 222 -19.55 3.87 -19.50
N PHE A 223 -18.86 2.76 -19.81
CA PHE A 223 -19.16 1.93 -20.97
C PHE A 223 -20.54 1.27 -20.89
N ILE A 224 -20.99 0.87 -19.70
CA ILE A 224 -22.38 0.40 -19.53
C ILE A 224 -23.37 1.56 -19.56
N GLY A 225 -22.98 2.74 -19.07
CA GLY A 225 -23.79 3.95 -19.11
C GLY A 225 -24.09 4.42 -20.53
N SER A 226 -23.19 4.19 -21.50
CA SER A 226 -23.43 4.56 -22.90
C SER A 226 -24.58 3.80 -23.57
N LEU A 227 -25.06 2.70 -22.98
CA LEU A 227 -26.28 1.99 -23.41
C LEU A 227 -27.56 2.82 -23.25
N ASN A 228 -27.52 3.91 -22.47
CA ASN A 228 -28.67 4.78 -22.25
C ASN A 228 -28.72 6.01 -23.18
N ASN A 229 -27.69 6.25 -23.99
CA ASN A 229 -27.63 7.47 -24.80
C ASN A 229 -28.52 7.31 -26.05
N GLU A 230 -29.41 8.29 -26.25
CA GLU A 230 -30.31 8.42 -27.41
C GLU A 230 -29.55 8.50 -28.76
N ASP A 231 -28.26 8.88 -28.75
CA ASP A 231 -27.38 8.87 -29.94
C ASP A 231 -27.19 7.46 -30.56
N PHE A 232 -27.51 6.38 -29.83
CA PHE A 232 -27.52 5.01 -30.37
C PHE A 232 -28.88 4.62 -30.98
N GLU A 233 -29.94 5.41 -30.79
CA GLU A 233 -31.28 5.13 -31.31
C GLU A 233 -31.50 5.68 -32.73
N GLU A 234 -30.78 6.74 -33.16
CA GLU A 234 -31.02 7.40 -34.46
C GLU A 234 -30.26 6.80 -35.67
N ASP A 235 -29.16 6.07 -35.47
CA ASP A 235 -28.30 5.60 -36.58
C ASP A 235 -28.44 4.11 -36.98
N PHE A 236 -29.16 3.26 -36.21
CA PHE A 236 -29.09 1.80 -36.40
C PHE A 236 -30.42 1.04 -36.14
N GLU A 237 -31.48 1.33 -36.90
CA GLU A 237 -32.78 0.63 -36.78
C GLU A 237 -32.75 -0.88 -37.17
N GLU A 238 -31.67 -1.41 -37.77
CA GLU A 238 -31.61 -2.83 -38.21
C GLU A 238 -30.68 -3.77 -37.39
N ASP A 239 -29.77 -3.29 -36.51
CA ASP A 239 -28.81 -4.17 -35.77
C ASP A 239 -28.65 -3.89 -34.25
N LEU A 240 -29.61 -3.18 -33.63
CA LEU A 240 -29.65 -2.87 -32.19
C LEU A 240 -29.50 -4.10 -31.26
N GLU A 241 -29.98 -5.28 -31.69
CA GLU A 241 -29.86 -6.50 -30.87
C GLU A 241 -28.44 -7.09 -30.88
N GLY A 242 -27.71 -6.95 -31.99
CA GLY A 242 -26.31 -7.35 -32.15
C GLY A 242 -25.39 -6.51 -31.28
N ASP A 243 -25.61 -5.20 -31.26
CA ASP A 243 -24.79 -4.24 -30.51
C ASP A 243 -24.97 -4.35 -29.00
N HIS A 244 -26.20 -4.45 -28.50
CA HIS A 244 -26.47 -4.71 -27.07
C HIS A 244 -25.80 -6.01 -26.61
N ARG A 245 -25.88 -7.07 -27.41
CA ARG A 245 -25.26 -8.36 -27.09
C ARG A 245 -23.73 -8.24 -27.04
N LYS A 246 -23.13 -7.51 -27.97
CA LYS A 246 -21.68 -7.30 -28.06
C LYS A 246 -21.17 -6.50 -26.86
N ILE A 247 -21.84 -5.39 -26.53
CA ILE A 247 -21.49 -4.54 -25.37
C ILE A 247 -21.58 -5.34 -24.06
N LEU A 248 -22.69 -6.05 -23.83
CA LEU A 248 -22.86 -6.85 -22.61
C LEU A 248 -21.83 -7.98 -22.49
N ARG A 249 -21.44 -8.58 -23.62
CA ARG A 249 -20.39 -9.60 -23.64
C ARG A 249 -19.03 -9.02 -23.25
N ILE A 250 -18.62 -7.92 -23.88
CA ILE A 250 -17.36 -7.23 -23.59
C ILE A 250 -17.33 -6.79 -22.12
N PHE A 251 -18.41 -6.16 -21.64
CA PHE A 251 -18.54 -5.76 -20.25
C PHE A 251 -18.41 -6.97 -19.31
N CYS A 252 -19.12 -8.07 -19.58
CA CYS A 252 -19.07 -9.27 -18.75
C CYS A 252 -17.66 -9.88 -18.68
N GLU A 253 -16.99 -10.01 -19.82
CA GLU A 253 -15.64 -10.56 -19.92
C GLU A 253 -14.63 -9.71 -19.12
N LEU A 254 -14.68 -8.39 -19.28
CA LEU A 254 -13.77 -7.46 -18.59
C LEU A 254 -14.10 -7.26 -17.12
N TYR A 255 -15.38 -7.15 -16.76
CA TYR A 255 -15.83 -7.06 -15.38
C TYR A 255 -15.47 -8.31 -14.57
N THR A 256 -15.66 -9.50 -15.16
CA THR A 256 -15.25 -10.76 -14.52
C THR A 256 -13.74 -10.84 -14.36
N LYS A 257 -12.98 -10.34 -15.34
CA LYS A 257 -11.53 -10.31 -15.30
C LYS A 257 -10.99 -9.37 -14.22
N VAL A 258 -11.45 -8.11 -14.19
CA VAL A 258 -11.00 -7.11 -13.20
C VAL A 258 -11.35 -7.56 -11.79
N THR A 259 -12.58 -8.02 -11.54
CA THR A 259 -13.02 -8.48 -10.21
C THR A 259 -12.27 -9.74 -9.76
N ARG A 260 -11.92 -10.64 -10.67
CA ARG A 260 -11.09 -11.82 -10.36
C ARG A 260 -9.70 -11.40 -9.89
N ILE A 261 -9.04 -10.50 -10.62
CA ILE A 261 -7.66 -10.07 -10.30
C ILE A 261 -7.66 -9.21 -9.04
N GLU A 262 -8.65 -8.32 -8.90
CA GLU A 262 -8.88 -7.53 -7.69
C GLU A 262 -9.04 -8.43 -6.47
N ARG A 263 -9.83 -9.52 -6.52
CA ARG A 263 -9.93 -10.47 -5.38
C ARG A 263 -8.57 -11.06 -4.97
N ILE A 264 -7.71 -11.42 -5.92
CA ILE A 264 -6.36 -11.91 -5.61
C ILE A 264 -5.53 -10.80 -4.94
N PHE A 265 -5.71 -9.55 -5.36
CA PHE A 265 -5.07 -8.40 -4.73
C PHE A 265 -5.57 -8.18 -3.29
N LEU A 266 -6.89 -8.26 -3.07
CA LEU A 266 -7.48 -8.11 -1.73
C LEU A 266 -7.03 -9.22 -0.77
N ASP A 267 -6.83 -10.45 -1.26
CA ASP A 267 -6.22 -11.54 -0.47
C ASP A 267 -4.81 -11.15 0.03
N ILE A 268 -3.98 -10.51 -0.80
CA ILE A 268 -2.63 -10.06 -0.42
C ILE A 268 -2.72 -8.89 0.57
N CYS A 269 -3.64 -7.95 0.33
CA CYS A 269 -3.89 -6.83 1.22
C CYS A 269 -4.34 -7.29 2.60
N TRP A 270 -5.19 -8.33 2.71
CA TRP A 270 -5.67 -8.85 4.00
C TRP A 270 -4.52 -9.10 4.98
N TYR A 271 -3.52 -9.89 4.57
CA TYR A 271 -2.38 -10.25 5.43
C TYR A 271 -1.49 -9.03 5.73
N THR A 272 -1.25 -8.20 4.72
CA THR A 272 -0.36 -7.04 4.86
C THR A 272 -0.96 -5.98 5.78
N TYR A 273 -2.27 -5.75 5.68
CA TYR A 273 -2.99 -4.74 6.44
C TYR A 273 -3.26 -5.16 7.87
N LEU A 274 -3.45 -6.46 8.13
CA LEU A 274 -3.56 -6.98 9.50
C LEU A 274 -2.30 -6.61 10.29
N ILE A 275 -1.13 -6.89 9.72
CA ILE A 275 0.16 -6.62 10.36
C ILE A 275 0.38 -5.12 10.51
N LEU A 276 0.09 -4.35 9.45
CA LEU A 276 0.20 -2.89 9.48
C LEU A 276 -0.66 -2.26 10.58
N PHE A 277 -1.96 -2.58 10.66
CA PHE A 277 -2.82 -2.02 11.72
C PHE A 277 -2.31 -2.39 13.11
N SER A 278 -1.89 -3.64 13.30
CA SER A 278 -1.37 -4.12 14.58
C SER A 278 -0.13 -3.34 15.00
N THR A 279 0.84 -3.16 14.10
CA THR A 279 2.08 -2.43 14.40
C THR A 279 1.85 -0.93 14.52
N SER A 280 1.03 -0.32 13.67
CA SER A 280 0.73 1.12 13.71
C SER A 280 -0.05 1.53 14.95
N ILE A 281 -0.99 0.71 15.44
CA ILE A 281 -1.71 0.98 16.69
C ILE A 281 -0.73 1.00 17.87
N ILE A 282 0.12 -0.03 18.00
CA ILE A 282 1.14 -0.09 19.05
C ILE A 282 2.05 1.14 18.94
N TYR A 283 2.53 1.45 17.74
CA TYR A 283 3.41 2.60 17.49
C TYR A 283 2.77 3.91 17.96
N VAL A 284 1.54 4.20 17.52
CA VAL A 284 0.85 5.46 17.86
C VAL A 284 0.54 5.55 19.35
N CYS A 285 0.04 4.47 19.96
CA CYS A 285 -0.22 4.44 21.41
C CYS A 285 1.05 4.70 22.22
N LEU A 286 2.18 4.07 21.87
CA LEU A 286 3.44 4.27 22.57
C LEU A 286 3.97 5.70 22.38
N LEU A 287 3.87 6.28 21.18
CA LEU A 287 4.31 7.65 20.98
C LEU A 287 3.47 8.68 21.72
N ILE A 288 2.14 8.51 21.78
CA ILE A 288 1.28 9.40 22.56
C ILE A 288 1.62 9.28 24.05
N TYR A 289 1.97 8.09 24.53
CA TYR A 289 2.49 7.94 25.89
C TYR A 289 3.82 8.69 26.09
N ILE A 290 4.76 8.63 25.14
CA ILE A 290 6.00 9.44 25.21
C ILE A 290 5.68 10.94 25.27
N MET A 291 4.64 11.40 24.55
CA MET A 291 4.19 12.80 24.58
C MET A 291 3.76 13.29 25.96
N SER A 292 3.29 12.41 26.84
CA SER A 292 2.77 12.86 28.14
C SER A 292 3.87 13.22 29.14
N PHE A 293 5.10 12.72 28.96
CA PHE A 293 6.19 12.93 29.91
C PHE A 293 7.49 13.49 29.30
N SER A 294 7.67 13.41 27.98
CA SER A 294 8.87 13.91 27.30
C SER A 294 8.71 15.37 26.85
N SER A 295 9.72 16.20 27.14
CA SER A 295 9.79 17.61 26.71
C SER A 295 10.45 17.80 25.34
N ALA A 296 10.47 16.78 24.48
CA ALA A 296 11.17 16.69 23.18
C ALA A 296 10.75 17.72 22.09
N GLY A 297 10.04 18.79 22.46
CA GLY A 297 9.67 19.89 21.58
C GLY A 297 8.80 19.44 20.41
N ILE A 298 8.99 20.06 19.25
CA ILE A 298 8.15 19.81 18.06
C ILE A 298 8.33 18.42 17.46
N THR A 299 9.46 17.77 17.70
CA THR A 299 9.81 16.47 17.09
C THR A 299 8.81 15.38 17.46
N ILE A 300 8.28 15.45 18.68
CA ILE A 300 7.34 14.48 19.21
C ILE A 300 6.03 14.44 18.42
N TYR A 301 5.61 15.58 17.84
CA TYR A 301 4.38 15.69 17.05
C TYR A 301 4.56 15.25 15.59
N ILE A 302 5.79 15.24 15.08
CA ILE A 302 6.08 14.93 13.67
C ILE A 302 6.28 13.43 13.45
N ILE A 303 6.92 12.73 14.40
CA ILE A 303 7.20 11.28 14.29
C ILE A 303 5.93 10.42 14.14
N PRO A 304 4.79 10.69 14.82
CA PRO A 304 3.55 9.95 14.61
C PRO A 304 2.92 10.14 13.23
N LEU A 305 3.37 11.12 12.43
CA LEU A 305 2.75 11.37 11.13
C LEU A 305 2.94 10.20 10.16
N ALA A 306 4.04 9.45 10.24
CA ALA A 306 4.28 8.28 9.39
C ALA A 306 3.31 7.11 9.65
N PRO A 307 3.14 6.57 10.86
CA PRO A 307 2.18 5.48 11.10
C PRO A 307 0.74 5.94 10.88
N LEU A 308 0.41 7.21 11.18
CA LEU A 308 -0.91 7.77 10.91
C LEU A 308 -1.20 7.88 9.42
N SER A 309 -0.23 8.35 8.62
CA SER A 309 -0.38 8.42 7.17
C SER A 309 -0.44 7.03 6.53
N GLN A 310 0.25 6.03 7.07
CA GLN A 310 0.12 4.63 6.67
C GLN A 310 -1.27 4.06 6.94
N MET A 311 -1.80 4.25 8.16
CA MET A 311 -3.16 3.81 8.50
C MET A 311 -4.22 4.50 7.65
N PHE A 312 -4.07 5.81 7.43
CA PHE A 312 -4.94 6.59 6.55
C PHE A 312 -4.88 6.04 5.13
N LEU A 313 -3.67 5.82 4.59
CA LEU A 313 -3.47 5.33 3.22
C LEU A 313 -4.15 3.97 2.99
N VAL A 314 -4.01 3.05 3.93
CA VAL A 314 -4.65 1.72 3.85
C VAL A 314 -6.17 1.83 3.84
N CYS A 315 -6.74 2.65 4.73
CA CYS A 315 -8.18 2.90 4.78
C CYS A 315 -8.68 3.61 3.52
N PHE A 316 -7.87 4.53 2.97
CA PHE A 316 -8.14 5.22 1.73
C PHE A 316 -8.15 4.27 0.53
N ILE A 317 -7.18 3.35 0.45
CA ILE A 317 -7.17 2.29 -0.57
C ILE A 317 -8.45 1.44 -0.47
N GLY A 318 -8.83 1.03 0.75
CA GLY A 318 -10.07 0.29 0.97
C GLY A 318 -11.33 1.04 0.53
N GLU A 319 -11.39 2.35 0.79
CA GLU A 319 -12.46 3.24 0.31
C GLU A 319 -12.54 3.26 -1.23
N MET A 320 -11.40 3.44 -1.91
CA MET A 320 -11.34 3.51 -3.37
C MET A 320 -11.77 2.21 -4.05
N VAL A 321 -11.37 1.06 -3.50
CA VAL A 321 -11.81 -0.26 -3.96
C VAL A 321 -13.34 -0.37 -3.82
N TYR A 322 -13.87 -0.06 -2.64
CA TYR A 322 -15.30 -0.15 -2.37
C TYR A 322 -16.12 0.79 -3.28
N SER A 323 -15.73 2.07 -3.36
CA SER A 323 -16.46 3.10 -4.09
C SER A 323 -16.46 2.86 -5.59
N SER A 324 -15.36 2.35 -6.16
CA SER A 324 -15.28 2.04 -7.59
C SER A 324 -16.13 0.82 -7.96
N GLY A 325 -16.20 -0.20 -7.09
CA GLY A 325 -17.15 -1.31 -7.26
C GLY A 325 -18.60 -0.87 -7.15
N GLU A 326 -18.93 0.02 -6.20
CA GLU A 326 -20.27 0.58 -6.03
C GLU A 326 -20.70 1.40 -7.26
N ALA A 327 -19.80 2.22 -7.83
CA ALA A 327 -20.07 2.99 -9.04
C ALA A 327 -20.55 2.11 -10.21
N VAL A 328 -19.91 0.94 -10.42
CA VAL A 328 -20.35 -0.02 -11.45
C VAL A 328 -21.76 -0.54 -11.17
N SER A 329 -22.07 -0.86 -9.91
CA SER A 329 -23.41 -1.30 -9.53
C SER A 329 -24.47 -0.22 -9.75
N THR A 330 -24.13 1.04 -9.45
CA THR A 330 -25.02 2.18 -9.70
C THR A 330 -25.25 2.39 -11.19
N ALA A 331 -24.20 2.31 -12.02
CA ALA A 331 -24.34 2.45 -13.46
C ALA A 331 -25.19 1.34 -14.10
N LEU A 332 -24.99 0.08 -13.68
CA LEU A 332 -25.86 -1.04 -14.09
C LEU A 332 -27.31 -0.84 -13.63
N THR A 333 -27.54 -0.28 -12.44
CA THR A 333 -28.91 -0.03 -11.97
C THR A 333 -29.59 1.08 -12.78
N ALA A 334 -28.82 2.05 -13.26
CA ALA A 334 -29.32 3.18 -14.04
C ALA A 334 -29.58 2.82 -15.52
N THR A 335 -29.15 1.66 -16.03
CA THR A 335 -29.36 1.28 -17.43
C THR A 335 -30.83 0.99 -17.74
N ASN A 336 -31.32 1.34 -18.93
CA ASN A 336 -32.65 1.01 -19.45
C ASN A 336 -32.79 -0.48 -19.85
N TRP A 337 -32.36 -1.38 -18.97
CA TRP A 337 -32.29 -2.83 -19.23
C TRP A 337 -33.64 -3.45 -19.56
N TYR A 338 -34.75 -2.86 -19.09
CA TYR A 338 -36.11 -3.32 -19.37
C TYR A 338 -36.53 -3.12 -20.84
N MET A 339 -35.84 -2.25 -21.59
CA MET A 339 -36.04 -2.07 -23.03
C MET A 339 -35.27 -3.11 -23.88
N MET A 340 -34.35 -3.88 -23.28
CA MET A 340 -33.56 -4.89 -24.00
C MET A 340 -34.39 -6.14 -24.32
N THR A 341 -33.93 -6.96 -25.28
CA THR A 341 -34.58 -8.25 -25.57
C THR A 341 -34.48 -9.22 -24.38
N THR A 342 -35.44 -10.15 -24.26
CA THR A 342 -35.54 -11.08 -23.12
C THR A 342 -34.26 -11.88 -22.87
N LYS A 343 -33.50 -12.19 -23.93
CA LYS A 343 -32.20 -12.87 -23.81
C LYS A 343 -31.13 -11.96 -23.17
N ASN A 344 -31.05 -10.71 -23.59
CA ASN A 344 -30.09 -9.74 -23.07
C ASN A 344 -30.47 -9.28 -21.64
N GLN A 345 -31.77 -9.13 -21.35
CA GLN A 345 -32.29 -8.88 -20.01
C GLN A 345 -31.82 -9.93 -18.99
N LYS A 346 -31.87 -11.22 -19.32
CA LYS A 346 -31.41 -12.28 -18.42
C LYS A 346 -29.92 -12.15 -18.10
N THR A 347 -29.08 -11.90 -19.09
CA THR A 347 -27.64 -11.67 -18.90
C THR A 347 -27.39 -10.42 -18.05
N PHE A 348 -28.12 -9.34 -18.34
CA PHE A 348 -28.03 -8.08 -17.61
C PHE A 348 -28.37 -8.25 -16.14
N LEU A 349 -29.49 -8.92 -15.83
CA LEU A 349 -29.91 -9.16 -14.45
C LEU A 349 -28.90 -10.01 -13.66
N MET A 350 -28.23 -10.96 -14.32
CA MET A 350 -27.13 -11.69 -13.69
C MET A 350 -25.97 -10.74 -13.35
N LEU A 351 -25.54 -9.90 -14.31
CA LEU A 351 -24.47 -8.92 -14.08
C LEU A 351 -24.81 -7.95 -12.94
N LEU A 352 -26.04 -7.43 -12.92
CA LEU A 352 -26.54 -6.57 -11.86
C LEU A 352 -26.51 -7.27 -10.49
N ALA A 353 -26.96 -8.52 -10.42
CA ALA A 353 -26.91 -9.30 -9.18
C ALA A 353 -25.47 -9.55 -8.70
N PHE A 354 -24.53 -9.75 -9.64
CA PHE A 354 -23.11 -9.88 -9.31
C PHE A 354 -22.48 -8.55 -8.85
N SER A 355 -22.84 -7.42 -9.47
CA SER A 355 -22.26 -6.11 -9.16
C SER A 355 -22.72 -5.52 -7.83
N GLN A 356 -23.90 -5.90 -7.36
CA GLN A 356 -24.46 -5.47 -6.06
C GLN A 356 -23.63 -5.93 -4.84
N ARG A 357 -22.63 -6.79 -5.06
CA ARG A 357 -21.67 -7.21 -4.02
C ARG A 357 -20.28 -6.69 -4.39
N PRO A 358 -20.01 -5.38 -4.22
CA PRO A 358 -18.71 -4.81 -4.56
C PRO A 358 -17.60 -5.51 -3.77
N SER A 359 -16.41 -5.55 -4.35
CA SER A 359 -15.23 -6.06 -3.66
C SER A 359 -14.88 -5.13 -2.49
N PHE A 360 -14.47 -5.69 -1.35
CA PHE A 360 -14.00 -4.89 -0.22
C PHE A 360 -12.93 -5.62 0.56
N ILE A 361 -12.07 -4.83 1.17
CA ILE A 361 -11.04 -5.33 2.07
C ILE A 361 -11.69 -5.56 3.41
N ARG A 362 -11.73 -6.82 3.82
CA ARG A 362 -11.97 -7.21 5.21
C ARG A 362 -10.59 -7.20 5.88
N THR A 363 -10.43 -6.80 7.15
CA THR A 363 -9.23 -7.09 7.97
C THR A 363 -9.44 -6.61 9.40
N PHE A 364 -8.63 -7.09 10.34
CA PHE A 364 -8.59 -6.60 11.73
C PHE A 364 -9.97 -6.64 12.43
N GLY A 365 -10.83 -7.60 12.07
CA GLY A 365 -12.19 -7.73 12.60
C GLY A 365 -13.21 -6.73 12.02
N PHE A 366 -12.80 -5.85 11.11
CA PHE A 366 -13.71 -4.99 10.37
C PHE A 366 -14.30 -5.71 9.16
N GLU A 367 -15.61 -5.56 8.98
CA GLU A 367 -16.32 -6.05 7.81
C GLU A 367 -15.83 -5.32 6.54
N LYS A 368 -15.70 -4.00 6.58
CA LYS A 368 -15.13 -3.19 5.50
C LYS A 368 -14.09 -2.23 6.05
N VAL A 369 -12.91 -2.23 5.44
CA VAL A 369 -11.85 -1.26 5.70
C VAL A 369 -12.11 -0.03 4.84
N THR A 370 -12.51 1.06 5.48
CA THR A 370 -12.90 2.33 4.85
C THR A 370 -12.35 3.51 5.64
N LEU A 371 -12.55 4.74 5.16
CA LEU A 371 -12.19 5.93 5.94
C LEU A 371 -12.93 6.01 7.27
N HIS A 372 -14.13 5.41 7.36
CA HIS A 372 -14.84 5.25 8.63
C HIS A 372 -14.07 4.39 9.63
N THR A 373 -13.45 3.29 9.17
CA THR A 373 -12.57 2.43 9.99
C THR A 373 -11.41 3.21 10.57
N PHE A 374 -10.77 4.09 9.78
CA PHE A 374 -9.71 4.97 10.26
C PHE A 374 -10.20 5.85 11.42
N LEU A 375 -11.37 6.49 11.28
CA LEU A 375 -11.93 7.33 12.34
C LEU A 375 -12.25 6.52 13.61
N GLN A 376 -12.74 5.29 13.48
CA GLN A 376 -12.96 4.40 14.62
C GLN A 376 -11.65 4.04 15.32
N LEU A 377 -10.61 3.72 14.56
CA LEU A 377 -9.28 3.44 15.12
C LEU A 377 -8.67 4.65 15.82
N MET A 378 -8.79 5.84 15.24
CA MET A 378 -8.33 7.09 15.88
C MET A 378 -9.05 7.35 17.20
N LYS A 379 -10.37 7.17 17.26
CA LYS A 379 -11.16 7.29 18.49
C LYS A 379 -10.71 6.27 19.54
N ALA A 380 -10.56 5.01 19.14
CA ALA A 380 -10.11 3.95 20.03
C ALA A 380 -8.71 4.26 20.60
N MET A 381 -7.75 4.61 19.76
CA MET A 381 -6.40 5.00 20.19
C MET A 381 -6.45 6.18 21.16
N GLY A 382 -7.25 7.22 20.88
CA GLY A 382 -7.45 8.35 21.78
C GLY A 382 -8.00 7.93 23.15
N SER A 383 -9.01 7.05 23.20
CA SER A 383 -9.56 6.52 24.45
C SER A 383 -8.54 5.69 25.22
N TYR A 384 -7.77 4.81 24.56
CA TYR A 384 -6.71 4.04 25.20
C TYR A 384 -5.60 4.95 25.75
N CYS A 385 -5.25 6.02 25.03
CA CYS A 385 -4.26 6.99 25.49
C CYS A 385 -4.75 7.76 26.72
N ALA A 386 -6.02 8.20 26.72
CA ALA A 386 -6.62 8.85 27.89
C ALA A 386 -6.62 7.91 29.11
N PHE A 387 -6.97 6.64 28.90
CA PHE A 387 -6.90 5.63 29.95
C PHE A 387 -5.47 5.42 30.48
N LEU A 388 -4.49 5.23 29.60
CA LEU A 388 -3.08 5.09 29.98
C LEU A 388 -2.59 6.30 30.78
N TYR A 389 -2.94 7.51 30.35
CA TYR A 389 -2.60 8.73 31.06
C TYR A 389 -3.18 8.76 32.48
N THR A 390 -4.45 8.37 32.67
CA THR A 390 -5.08 8.35 34.00
C THR A 390 -4.61 7.23 34.93
N VAL A 391 -4.03 6.15 34.40
CA VAL A 391 -3.60 5.00 35.22
C VAL A 391 -2.12 5.10 35.60
N LEU A 392 -1.30 5.66 34.71
CA LEU A 392 0.15 5.78 34.90
C LEU A 392 0.56 7.09 35.59
N HIS A 393 -0.36 8.04 35.75
CA HIS A 393 -0.17 9.32 36.42
C HIS A 393 -1.30 9.56 37.41
#